data_AF-A0A6A3QUK1-F1
#
_entry.id   AF-A0A6A3QUK1-F1
#
_cell.length_a   1.000
_cell.length_b   1.000
_cell.length_c   1.000
_cell.angle_alpha   90.00
_cell.angle_beta   90.00
_cell.angle_gamma   90.00
#
_symmetry.space_group_name_H-M   'P 1'
#
loop_
_entity.id
_entity.type
_entity.pdbx_description
1 polymer ?
#
loop_
_entity_poly.entity_id
_entity_poly.type
_entity_poly.pdbx_seq_one_letter_code
_entity_poly.pdbx_strand_id
1 'polypeptide(L)'
;MTAPAFRSIIFGLLLLLLATPTRVRANCPDVHVVFARGSTEMPGLGMCGGPLVRSITANLAGLSVSSYAVNYFADATQLSAGPGATDMTRHVVAVAQQCPNTVFVLG
;
A
#
# COMPACT_ATOMS: atom_id res chain seq x y z
N MET A 1 -35.71 46.17 30.35
CA MET A 1 -34.65 46.68 29.45
C MET A 1 -33.35 46.12 30.05
N THR A 2 -32.63 45.14 29.53
CA THR A 2 -32.22 44.80 28.15
C THR A 2 -31.71 43.35 28.14
N ALA A 3 -32.00 42.59 27.07
CA ALA A 3 -31.28 41.39 26.63
C ALA A 3 -30.78 41.67 25.18
N PRO A 4 -29.89 40.89 24.52
CA PRO A 4 -29.25 39.62 24.92
C PRO A 4 -27.73 39.48 24.57
N ALA A 5 -26.99 38.65 25.31
CA ALA A 5 -25.60 38.22 25.00
C ALA A 5 -25.51 36.79 24.42
N PHE A 6 -26.63 36.24 23.91
CA PHE A 6 -26.76 34.81 23.60
C PHE A 6 -26.43 34.42 22.15
N ARG A 7 -26.15 35.41 21.27
CA ARG A 7 -25.99 35.17 19.82
C ARG A 7 -24.60 34.68 19.39
N SER A 8 -23.54 34.95 20.16
CA SER A 8 -22.16 34.68 19.70
C SER A 8 -21.66 33.25 19.92
N ILE A 9 -22.24 32.50 20.87
CA ILE A 9 -21.75 31.15 21.22
C ILE A 9 -22.14 30.13 20.14
N ILE A 10 -23.28 30.34 19.47
CA ILE A 10 -23.82 29.41 18.46
C ILE A 10 -22.94 29.37 17.20
N PHE A 11 -22.27 30.48 16.86
CA PHE A 11 -21.49 30.59 15.62
C PHE A 11 -20.14 29.85 15.70
N GLY A 12 -19.51 29.81 16.89
CA GLY A 12 -18.24 29.11 17.10
C GLY A 12 -18.37 27.57 17.08
N LEU A 13 -19.49 27.05 17.59
CA LEU A 13 -19.76 25.60 17.60
C LEU A 13 -20.07 25.06 16.20
N LEU A 14 -20.74 25.85 15.36
CA LEU A 14 -21.07 25.48 13.98
C LEU A 14 -19.82 25.33 13.10
N LEU A 15 -18.76 26.10 13.37
CA LEU A 15 -17.53 26.05 12.58
C LEU A 15 -16.71 24.77 12.84
N LEU A 16 -16.79 24.19 14.05
CA LEU A 16 -16.11 22.93 14.39
C LEU A 16 -16.77 21.70 13.74
N LEU A 17 -18.09 21.75 13.50
CA LEU A 17 -18.87 20.67 12.88
C LEU A 17 -18.64 20.56 11.36
N LEU A 18 -18.09 21.60 10.73
CA LEU A 18 -17.75 21.63 9.30
C LEU A 18 -16.34 21.12 9.00
N ALA A 19 -15.54 20.78 10.01
CA ALA A 19 -14.25 20.15 9.83
C ALA A 19 -14.45 18.71 9.34
N THR A 20 -14.59 18.54 8.03
CA THR A 20 -14.58 17.23 7.40
C THR A 20 -13.20 16.60 7.64
N PRO A 21 -13.11 15.36 8.11
CA PRO A 21 -11.82 14.69 8.17
C PRO A 21 -11.30 14.62 6.73
N THR A 22 -10.21 15.32 6.45
CA THR A 22 -9.44 15.12 5.23
C THR A 22 -8.92 13.69 5.30
N ARG A 23 -9.60 12.76 4.64
CA ARG A 23 -9.01 11.46 4.32
C ARG A 23 -7.83 11.75 3.42
N VAL A 24 -6.62 11.76 3.98
CA VAL A 24 -5.42 11.54 3.20
C VAL A 24 -5.62 10.18 2.55
N ARG A 25 -5.99 10.16 1.27
CA ARG A 25 -6.04 8.93 0.50
C ARG A 25 -4.59 8.47 0.44
N ALA A 26 -4.29 7.32 1.03
CA ALA A 26 -3.08 6.61 0.63
C ALA A 26 -3.13 6.54 -0.91
N ASN A 27 -2.03 6.87 -1.58
CA ASN A 27 -1.96 6.84 -3.03
C ASN A 27 -1.96 5.35 -3.45
N CYS A 28 -3.14 4.74 -3.45
CA CYS A 28 -3.34 3.32 -3.65
C CYS A 28 -3.01 2.96 -5.08
N PRO A 29 -2.12 1.99 -5.31
CA PRO A 29 -1.82 1.54 -6.66
C PRO A 29 -3.01 0.77 -7.23
N ASP A 30 -3.23 0.90 -8.53
CA ASP A 30 -4.18 0.07 -9.26
C ASP A 30 -3.69 -1.39 -9.28
N VAL A 31 -2.37 -1.57 -9.44
CA VAL A 31 -1.71 -2.89 -9.43
C VAL A 31 -0.51 -2.89 -8.48
N HIS A 32 -0.43 -3.90 -7.61
CA HIS A 32 0.69 -4.11 -6.69
C HIS A 32 1.32 -5.48 -6.92
N VAL A 33 2.56 -5.48 -7.43
CA VAL A 33 3.31 -6.70 -7.71
C VAL A 33 4.15 -7.09 -6.50
N VAL A 34 3.87 -8.24 -5.90
CA VAL A 34 4.66 -8.77 -4.77
C VAL A 34 5.45 -9.97 -5.27
N PHE A 35 6.78 -9.86 -5.26
CA PHE A 35 7.63 -10.85 -5.91
C PHE A 35 8.73 -11.38 -4.98
N ALA A 36 8.86 -12.70 -4.88
CA ALA A 36 9.95 -13.39 -4.20
C ALA A 36 11.07 -13.69 -5.21
N ARG A 37 12.26 -13.12 -4.96
CA ARG A 37 13.48 -13.44 -5.74
C ARG A 37 13.86 -14.91 -5.58
N GLY A 38 14.68 -15.47 -6.46
CA GLY A 38 15.21 -16.83 -6.38
C GLY A 38 16.39 -16.99 -5.41
N SER A 39 16.78 -18.24 -5.18
CA SER A 39 17.91 -18.59 -4.31
C SER A 39 19.21 -17.92 -4.75
N THR A 40 20.01 -17.48 -3.79
CA THR A 40 21.30 -16.80 -3.95
C THR A 40 21.24 -15.44 -4.65
N GLU A 41 20.05 -14.93 -4.96
CA GLU A 41 19.90 -13.59 -5.52
C GLU A 41 20.06 -12.51 -4.44
N MET A 42 20.67 -11.38 -4.84
CA MET A 42 20.78 -10.19 -3.99
C MET A 42 19.40 -9.63 -3.63
N PRO A 43 19.25 -8.93 -2.48
CA PRO A 43 17.99 -8.30 -2.10
C PRO A 43 17.39 -7.42 -3.21
N GLY A 44 16.08 -7.53 -3.39
CA GLY A 44 15.32 -6.90 -4.47
C GLY A 44 14.41 -7.89 -5.19
N LEU A 45 13.94 -7.53 -6.38
CA LEU A 45 13.01 -8.32 -7.19
C LEU A 45 13.68 -9.49 -7.94
N GLY A 46 14.99 -9.63 -7.84
CA GLY A 46 15.75 -10.65 -8.57
C GLY A 46 15.78 -10.45 -10.09
N MET A 47 16.38 -11.42 -10.77
CA MET A 47 16.57 -11.42 -12.23
C MET A 47 15.24 -11.48 -12.98
N CYS A 48 14.24 -12.17 -12.43
CA CYS A 48 12.93 -12.35 -13.07
C CYS A 48 11.92 -11.26 -12.69
N GLY A 49 11.86 -10.86 -11.42
CA GLY A 49 10.84 -9.94 -10.93
C GLY A 49 11.02 -8.52 -11.45
N GLY A 50 12.26 -8.04 -11.61
CA GLY A 50 12.54 -6.72 -12.16
C GLY A 50 11.99 -6.54 -13.59
N PRO A 51 12.36 -7.41 -14.55
CA PRO A 51 11.75 -7.42 -15.88
C PRO A 51 10.23 -7.59 -15.87
N LEU A 52 9.68 -8.47 -15.01
CA LEU A 52 8.24 -8.67 -14.90
C LEU A 52 7.52 -7.36 -14.54
N VAL A 53 7.96 -6.66 -13.49
CA VAL A 53 7.37 -5.39 -13.04
C VAL A 53 7.46 -4.33 -14.13
N ARG A 54 8.60 -4.22 -14.83
CA ARG A 54 8.76 -3.29 -15.95
C ARG A 54 7.78 -3.59 -17.09
N SER A 55 7.62 -4.86 -17.46
CA SER A 55 6.70 -5.27 -18.52
C SER A 55 5.25 -5.03 -18.13
N ILE A 56 4.83 -5.33 -16.89
CA ILE A 56 3.48 -5.02 -16.39
C ILE A 56 3.22 -3.52 -16.47
N THR A 57 4.15 -2.70 -15.97
CA THR A 57 4.05 -1.24 -16.00
C THR A 57 3.91 -0.70 -17.43
N ALA A 58 4.67 -1.25 -18.37
CA ALA A 58 4.62 -0.83 -19.78
C ALA A 58 3.30 -1.23 -20.48
N ASN A 59 2.71 -2.39 -20.14
CA ASN A 59 1.50 -2.89 -20.77
C ASN A 59 0.21 -2.32 -20.15
N LEU A 60 0.27 -1.82 -18.91
CA LEU A 60 -0.87 -1.24 -18.20
C LEU A 60 -0.81 0.29 -18.20
N ALA A 61 -0.65 0.88 -19.38
CA ALA A 61 -0.59 2.33 -19.52
C ALA A 61 -1.83 3.01 -18.92
N GLY A 62 -1.60 4.06 -18.13
CA GLY A 62 -2.66 4.79 -17.42
C GLY A 62 -3.06 4.20 -16.06
N LEU A 63 -2.54 3.03 -15.69
CA LEU A 63 -2.68 2.46 -14.35
C LEU A 63 -1.40 2.67 -13.54
N SER A 64 -1.56 2.93 -12.26
CA SER A 64 -0.46 3.02 -11.30
C SER A 64 -0.01 1.62 -10.88
N VAL A 65 1.24 1.30 -11.18
CA VAL A 65 1.88 0.03 -10.81
C VAL A 65 2.93 0.29 -9.74
N SER A 66 2.90 -0.50 -8.68
CA SER A 66 3.92 -0.52 -7.63
C SER A 66 4.38 -1.93 -7.36
N SER A 67 5.47 -2.09 -6.62
CA SER A 67 6.02 -3.42 -6.32
C SER A 67 6.59 -3.52 -4.91
N TYR A 68 6.64 -4.74 -4.41
CA TYR A 68 7.29 -5.12 -3.18
C TYR A 68 8.15 -6.36 -3.41
N ALA A 69 9.43 -6.27 -3.04
CA ALA A 69 10.32 -7.41 -3.02
C ALA A 69 10.17 -8.12 -1.67
N VAL A 70 9.79 -9.39 -1.68
CA VAL A 70 9.62 -10.18 -0.45
C VAL A 70 10.92 -10.17 0.35
N ASN A 71 10.81 -9.81 1.62
CA ASN A 71 11.95 -9.64 2.51
C ASN A 71 12.28 -10.95 3.22
N TYR A 72 13.19 -11.71 2.62
CA TYR A 72 13.68 -12.98 3.15
C TYR A 72 15.12 -13.23 2.71
N PHE A 73 15.82 -14.22 3.27
CA PHE A 73 17.24 -14.45 2.97
C PHE A 73 17.52 -14.97 1.56
N ALA A 74 16.57 -15.69 0.95
CA ALA A 74 16.75 -16.33 -0.37
C ALA A 74 18.03 -17.17 -0.43
N ASP A 75 18.36 -17.88 0.65
CA ASP A 75 19.54 -18.71 0.69
C ASP A 75 19.31 -20.07 0.00
N ALA A 76 20.39 -20.75 -0.37
CA ALA A 76 20.33 -22.02 -1.07
C ALA A 76 19.68 -23.17 -0.26
N THR A 77 19.61 -23.05 1.07
CA THR A 77 18.99 -24.08 1.93
C THR A 77 17.46 -24.02 1.93
N GLN A 78 16.89 -22.91 1.43
CA GLN A 78 15.44 -22.66 1.36
C GLN A 78 14.73 -22.60 2.72
N LEU A 79 15.47 -22.61 3.83
CA LEU A 79 14.90 -22.49 5.17
C LEU A 79 14.15 -21.16 5.37
N SER A 80 14.55 -20.12 4.64
CA SER A 80 13.90 -18.81 4.67
C SER A 80 12.63 -18.71 3.80
N ALA A 81 12.25 -19.74 3.03
CA ALA A 81 11.07 -19.70 2.15
C ALA A 81 9.74 -19.57 2.93
N GLY A 82 9.59 -20.33 4.04
CA GLY A 82 8.42 -20.21 4.93
C GLY A 82 8.29 -18.82 5.56
N PRO A 83 9.36 -18.27 6.17
CA PRO A 83 9.41 -16.88 6.58
C PRO A 83 9.10 -15.88 5.45
N GLY A 84 9.58 -16.11 4.24
CA GLY A 84 9.29 -15.27 3.07
C GLY A 84 7.81 -15.29 2.67
N ALA A 85 7.16 -16.45 2.66
CA ALA A 85 5.71 -16.55 2.43
C ALA A 85 4.90 -15.81 3.51
N THR A 86 5.40 -15.83 4.76
CA THR A 86 4.79 -15.07 5.87
C THR A 86 4.95 -13.56 5.66
N ASP A 87 6.13 -13.11 5.22
CA ASP A 87 6.38 -11.71 4.88
C ASP A 87 5.47 -11.22 3.75
N MET A 88 5.42 -11.96 2.64
CA MET A 88 4.50 -11.70 1.52
C MET A 88 3.04 -11.57 2.01
N THR A 89 2.58 -12.53 2.81
CA THR A 89 1.21 -12.54 3.35
C THR A 89 0.92 -11.30 4.19
N ARG A 90 1.83 -10.96 5.11
CA ARG A 90 1.68 -9.77 5.96
C ARG A 90 1.60 -8.49 5.14
N HIS A 91 2.45 -8.37 4.12
CA HIS A 91 2.47 -7.21 3.23
C HIS A 91 1.19 -7.09 2.41
N VAL A 92 0.75 -8.17 1.76
CA VAL A 92 -0.50 -8.20 0.98
C VAL A 92 -1.70 -7.84 1.84
N VAL A 93 -1.83 -8.44 3.04
CA VAL A 93 -2.94 -8.14 3.96
C VAL A 93 -2.92 -6.67 4.39
N ALA A 94 -1.74 -6.13 4.73
CA ALA A 94 -1.60 -4.73 5.12
C ALA A 94 -2.00 -3.78 3.99
N VAL A 95 -1.55 -4.03 2.76
CA VAL A 95 -1.93 -3.23 1.59
C VAL A 95 -3.41 -3.37 1.28
N ALA A 96 -3.98 -4.58 1.34
CA ALA A 96 -5.40 -4.80 1.05
C ALA A 96 -6.32 -4.11 2.07
N GLN A 97 -5.93 -4.04 3.33
CA GLN A 97 -6.66 -3.27 4.37
C GLN A 97 -6.66 -1.77 4.09
N GLN A 98 -5.55 -1.24 3.55
CA GLN A 98 -5.40 0.18 3.23
C GLN A 98 -6.00 0.54 1.86
N CYS A 99 -5.92 -0.39 0.90
CA CYS A 99 -6.22 -0.22 -0.51
C CYS A 99 -7.03 -1.43 -1.03
N PRO A 100 -8.32 -1.53 -0.68
CA PRO A 100 -9.14 -2.72 -0.95
C PRO A 100 -9.42 -2.98 -2.44
N ASN A 101 -9.17 -2.01 -3.32
CA ASN A 101 -9.38 -2.12 -4.76
C ASN A 101 -8.08 -2.43 -5.53
N THR A 102 -6.93 -2.52 -4.85
CA THR A 102 -5.66 -2.84 -5.50
C THR A 102 -5.69 -4.28 -6.02
N VAL A 103 -5.30 -4.47 -7.28
CA VAL A 103 -5.09 -5.80 -7.87
C VAL A 103 -3.69 -6.29 -7.51
N PHE A 104 -3.59 -7.48 -6.94
CA PHE A 104 -2.31 -8.07 -6.56
C PHE A 104 -1.82 -9.05 -7.64
N VAL A 105 -0.54 -8.92 -7.99
CA VAL A 105 0.18 -9.91 -8.80
C VAL A 105 1.24 -10.53 -7.89
N LEU A 106 1.10 -11.83 -7.59
CA LEU A 106 2.03 -12.55 -6.71
C LEU A 106 2.96 -13.42 -7.56
N GLY A 107 4.25 -13.41 -7.26
CA GLY A 107 5.26 -14.21 -7.98
C GLY A 107 6.47 -14.54 -7.13
#